data_AF-A0A971R0S9-F1
#
_entry.id   AF-A0A971R0S9-F1
#
_cell.length_a   1.000
_cell.length_b   1.000
_cell.length_c   1.000
_cell.angle_alpha   90.00
_cell.angle_beta   90.00
_cell.angle_gamma   90.00
#
_symmetry.space_group_name_H-M   'P 1'
#
loop_
_entity.id
_entity.type
_entity.pdbx_description
1 polymer ?
#
loop_
_entity_poly.entity_id
_entity_poly.type
_entity_poly.pdbx_seq_one_letter_code
_entity_poly.pdbx_strand_id
1 'polypeptide(L)'
;VGYLYIPKDHAPQLGFQLGWHFFVGNCVDEEGNEYGIQLMFWRYSLLPPEMARNFGLTDIENQIMDMHFAISRAGDRHYRSKPIVVGGTTGLLEFKSNPFTFAIGNNSITSLQEDDFTPLRLEAKGWDKSQEHEVEIEIGITIEQMKDVVLNGNQGAVPSVGGVGTLYYSITNFRMIPEDSYLVIDGEKVALAEGKFWFDHQWANGLSPAGNPRDLLVRMAKTQAAPEPSGWDWFMVQFDNETEIGMSAMHTLENTPFYFQTGINPPGVMSAATTGIFVDQEGNTMDQDGVMIVSEWVKSINSPYPELYWVTDTWYPNSWEFRFEGEGVPENIRHFFLKPVVEGGQSGFFAHGPQYSEGGVYALDAEGNIIGKGFAESVSYADTAENALAITGLPYNEEIRQALESPSISDFDKLIIGIYLAWPENQEKLIKLVSDM
;
A
#
# COMPACT_ATOMS: atom_id res chain seq x y z
N VAL A 1 -23.03 -3.24 12.44
CA VAL A 1 -22.57 -4.58 12.90
C VAL A 1 -21.08 -4.60 12.63
N GLY A 2 -20.24 -4.91 13.64
CA GLY A 2 -18.78 -4.74 13.56
C GLY A 2 -18.19 -5.31 12.28
N TYR A 3 -17.47 -4.46 11.54
CA TYR A 3 -16.98 -4.76 10.20
C TYR A 3 -15.78 -5.72 10.20
N LEU A 4 -15.07 -5.79 11.32
CA LEU A 4 -13.87 -6.59 11.52
C LEU A 4 -14.01 -7.50 12.75
N TYR A 5 -13.49 -8.72 12.63
CA TYR A 5 -13.48 -9.78 13.63
C TYR A 5 -12.05 -10.26 13.87
N ILE A 6 -11.33 -9.58 14.74
CA ILE A 6 -9.99 -9.98 15.17
C ILE A 6 -10.10 -11.10 16.22
N PRO A 7 -9.34 -12.21 16.12
CA PRO A 7 -8.20 -12.46 15.22
C PRO A 7 -8.54 -13.14 13.88
N LYS A 8 -9.81 -13.50 13.63
CA LYS A 8 -10.20 -14.21 12.39
C LYS A 8 -9.78 -13.43 11.13
N ASP A 9 -9.88 -12.11 11.17
CA ASP A 9 -9.57 -11.24 10.05
C ASP A 9 -8.08 -10.93 9.88
N HIS A 10 -7.18 -11.66 10.57
CA HIS A 10 -5.79 -11.78 10.12
C HIS A 10 -5.67 -12.65 8.85
N ALA A 11 -6.63 -13.53 8.59
CA ALA A 11 -6.65 -14.40 7.42
C ALA A 11 -6.77 -13.60 6.10
N PRO A 12 -6.13 -14.05 5.00
CA PRO A 12 -6.37 -13.47 3.69
C PRO A 12 -7.84 -13.64 3.29
N GLN A 13 -8.48 -12.52 2.96
CA GLN A 13 -9.93 -12.46 2.74
C GLN A 13 -10.30 -12.86 1.30
N LEU A 14 -10.16 -14.14 0.98
CA LEU A 14 -10.24 -14.71 -0.39
C LEU A 14 -11.59 -14.48 -1.10
N GLY A 15 -12.65 -14.08 -0.37
CA GLY A 15 -13.95 -13.73 -0.94
C GLY A 15 -14.01 -12.34 -1.59
N PHE A 16 -12.99 -11.49 -1.36
CA PHE A 16 -12.86 -10.15 -1.92
C PHE A 16 -11.93 -10.15 -3.12
N GLN A 17 -12.20 -9.25 -4.09
CA GLN A 17 -11.43 -9.17 -5.34
C GLN A 17 -9.94 -8.91 -5.11
N LEU A 18 -9.58 -8.09 -4.13
CA LEU A 18 -8.19 -7.79 -3.82
C LEU A 18 -7.97 -7.60 -2.31
N GLY A 19 -6.71 -7.67 -1.91
CA GLY A 19 -6.27 -7.31 -0.56
C GLY A 19 -4.78 -7.51 -0.38
N TRP A 20 -4.26 -7.13 0.77
CA TRP A 20 -2.83 -7.24 1.04
C TRP A 20 -2.50 -7.36 2.52
N HIS A 21 -1.38 -8.02 2.79
CA HIS A 21 -0.67 -8.00 4.06
C HIS A 21 0.62 -7.23 3.84
N PHE A 22 0.77 -6.08 4.48
CA PHE A 22 1.86 -5.16 4.21
C PHE A 22 2.63 -4.85 5.48
N PHE A 23 3.88 -5.30 5.54
CA PHE A 23 4.82 -5.03 6.61
C PHE A 23 5.87 -4.04 6.12
N VAL A 24 6.03 -2.96 6.85
CA VAL A 24 7.09 -1.98 6.63
C VAL A 24 7.78 -1.69 7.95
N GLY A 25 9.09 -1.54 7.94
CA GLY A 25 9.83 -1.34 9.18
C GLY A 25 11.18 -0.70 8.97
N ASN A 26 11.77 -0.31 10.09
CA ASN A 26 13.11 0.23 10.16
C ASN A 26 13.90 -0.58 11.18
N CYS A 27 15.08 -1.06 10.78
CA CYS A 27 15.98 -1.89 11.57
C CYS A 27 17.36 -1.26 11.68
N VAL A 28 18.11 -1.68 12.70
CA VAL A 28 19.51 -1.32 12.90
C VAL A 28 20.30 -2.59 13.18
N ASP A 29 21.49 -2.72 12.59
CA ASP A 29 22.40 -3.83 12.89
C ASP A 29 23.30 -3.55 14.10
N GLU A 30 24.11 -4.55 14.48
CA GLU A 30 25.04 -4.43 15.63
C GLU A 30 26.12 -3.34 15.46
N GLU A 31 26.37 -2.90 14.22
CA GLU A 31 27.34 -1.86 13.90
C GLU A 31 26.70 -0.46 13.83
N GLY A 32 25.37 -0.37 13.95
CA GLY A 32 24.62 0.88 13.87
C GLY A 32 24.22 1.27 12.45
N ASN A 33 24.38 0.41 11.45
CA ASN A 33 23.87 0.68 10.11
C ASN A 33 22.33 0.53 10.10
N GLU A 34 21.65 1.41 9.38
CA GLU A 34 20.19 1.47 9.36
C GLU A 34 19.61 0.94 8.05
N TYR A 35 18.47 0.24 8.18
CA TYR A 35 17.80 -0.41 7.06
C TYR A 35 16.29 -0.15 7.09
N GLY A 36 15.71 0.23 5.96
CA GLY A 36 14.27 0.21 5.72
C GLY A 36 13.85 -1.11 5.08
N ILE A 37 12.84 -1.80 5.63
CA ILE A 37 12.34 -3.09 5.15
C ILE A 37 10.92 -2.92 4.62
N GLN A 38 10.64 -3.50 3.45
CA GLN A 38 9.31 -3.56 2.84
C GLN A 38 8.99 -5.02 2.50
N LEU A 39 7.85 -5.54 2.95
CA LEU A 39 7.31 -6.83 2.55
C LEU A 39 5.79 -6.74 2.36
N MET A 40 5.31 -6.89 1.13
CA MET A 40 3.89 -6.93 0.82
C MET A 40 3.51 -8.23 0.14
N PHE A 41 2.47 -8.89 0.65
CA PHE A 41 1.76 -9.95 -0.06
C PHE A 41 0.47 -9.36 -0.63
N TRP A 42 0.52 -8.94 -1.89
CA TRP A 42 -0.63 -8.43 -2.62
C TRP A 42 -1.39 -9.58 -3.27
N ARG A 43 -2.72 -9.63 -3.13
CA ARG A 43 -3.56 -10.66 -3.74
C ARG A 43 -4.62 -10.07 -4.66
N TYR A 44 -4.94 -10.82 -5.70
CA TYR A 44 -6.04 -10.55 -6.60
C TYR A 44 -6.77 -11.82 -6.98
N SER A 45 -8.10 -11.82 -6.88
CA SER A 45 -8.96 -12.92 -7.35
C SER A 45 -9.22 -12.79 -8.85
N LEU A 46 -8.95 -13.86 -9.60
CA LEU A 46 -9.12 -13.91 -11.06
C LEU A 46 -10.58 -13.76 -11.50
N LEU A 47 -11.47 -14.49 -10.81
CA LEU A 47 -12.89 -14.56 -11.16
C LEU A 47 -13.77 -14.23 -9.95
N PRO A 48 -15.00 -13.73 -10.17
CA PRO A 48 -16.02 -13.68 -9.12
C PRO A 48 -16.21 -15.08 -8.50
N PRO A 49 -16.43 -15.20 -7.17
CA PRO A 49 -16.42 -16.50 -6.48
C PRO A 49 -17.37 -17.56 -7.05
N GLU A 50 -18.56 -17.16 -7.52
CA GLU A 50 -19.50 -18.11 -8.14
C GLU A 50 -18.99 -18.63 -9.49
N MET A 51 -18.38 -17.76 -10.29
CA MET A 51 -17.80 -18.14 -11.57
C MET A 51 -16.59 -19.05 -11.38
N ALA A 52 -15.71 -18.75 -10.41
CA ALA A 52 -14.58 -19.60 -10.07
C ALA A 52 -15.01 -21.03 -9.73
N ARG A 53 -16.06 -21.18 -8.88
CA ARG A 53 -16.63 -22.49 -8.54
C ARG A 53 -17.20 -23.24 -9.74
N ASN A 54 -17.82 -22.54 -10.69
CA ASN A 54 -18.33 -23.16 -11.92
C ASN A 54 -17.20 -23.74 -12.80
N PHE A 55 -16.00 -23.15 -12.74
CA PHE A 55 -14.81 -23.68 -13.38
C PHE A 55 -14.05 -24.72 -12.53
N GLY A 56 -14.57 -25.06 -11.34
CA GLY A 56 -13.97 -26.03 -10.43
C GLY A 56 -12.75 -25.51 -9.67
N LEU A 57 -12.52 -24.19 -9.64
CA LEU A 57 -11.44 -23.59 -8.85
C LEU A 57 -11.85 -23.50 -7.37
N THR A 58 -10.94 -23.88 -6.49
CA THR A 58 -11.02 -23.55 -5.06
C THR A 58 -10.77 -22.06 -4.81
N ASP A 59 -11.10 -21.58 -3.60
CA ASP A 59 -10.88 -20.18 -3.23
C ASP A 59 -9.39 -19.77 -3.33
N ILE A 60 -8.45 -20.70 -3.05
CA ILE A 60 -7.01 -20.49 -3.20
C ILE A 60 -6.61 -20.50 -4.68
N GLU A 61 -7.08 -21.48 -5.47
CA GLU A 61 -6.74 -21.58 -6.90
C GLU A 61 -7.22 -20.37 -7.72
N ASN A 62 -8.24 -19.65 -7.23
CA ASN A 62 -8.73 -18.43 -7.84
C ASN A 62 -7.85 -17.19 -7.57
N GLN A 63 -6.75 -17.31 -6.81
CA GLN A 63 -5.89 -16.17 -6.47
C GLN A 63 -4.66 -16.08 -7.38
N ILE A 64 -4.25 -14.84 -7.66
CA ILE A 64 -2.90 -14.47 -8.07
C ILE A 64 -2.29 -13.65 -6.93
N MET A 65 -1.10 -14.03 -6.50
CA MET A 65 -0.30 -13.31 -5.52
C MET A 65 0.83 -12.57 -6.23
N ASP A 66 1.07 -11.32 -5.83
CA ASP A 66 2.22 -10.52 -6.20
C ASP A 66 2.95 -10.15 -4.90
N MET A 67 4.21 -10.57 -4.77
CA MET A 67 5.03 -10.24 -3.61
C MET A 67 5.96 -9.07 -3.94
N HIS A 68 5.88 -8.02 -3.13
CA HIS A 68 6.80 -6.89 -3.20
C HIS A 68 7.76 -6.98 -2.01
N PHE A 69 9.05 -6.86 -2.30
CA PHE A 69 10.09 -7.00 -1.29
C PHE A 69 11.27 -6.07 -1.59
N ALA A 70 11.67 -5.29 -0.59
CA ALA A 70 12.78 -4.35 -0.70
C ALA A 70 13.53 -4.17 0.63
N ILE A 71 14.82 -3.86 0.52
CA ILE A 71 15.71 -3.47 1.62
C ILE A 71 16.38 -2.15 1.22
N SER A 72 16.20 -1.09 2.00
CA SER A 72 16.86 0.20 1.80
C SER A 72 17.99 0.32 2.80
N ARG A 73 19.25 0.30 2.34
CA ARG A 73 20.40 0.60 3.22
C ARG A 73 20.60 2.10 3.27
N ALA A 74 20.44 2.70 4.46
CA ALA A 74 20.48 4.15 4.61
C ALA A 74 21.81 4.73 4.12
N GLY A 75 21.74 5.83 3.36
CA GLY A 75 22.90 6.49 2.77
C GLY A 75 23.58 5.75 1.61
N ASP A 76 23.12 4.56 1.24
CA ASP A 76 23.64 3.77 0.11
C ASP A 76 22.57 3.64 -0.97
N ARG A 77 21.70 2.63 -0.86
CA ARG A 77 20.85 2.20 -1.96
C ARG A 77 19.57 1.50 -1.49
N HIS A 78 18.51 1.69 -2.28
CA HIS A 78 17.29 0.89 -2.24
C HIS A 78 17.46 -0.36 -3.12
N TYR A 79 17.55 -1.53 -2.50
CA TYR A 79 17.54 -2.83 -3.17
C TYR A 79 16.10 -3.31 -3.27
N ARG A 80 15.68 -3.74 -4.46
CA ARG A 80 14.30 -4.17 -4.68
C ARG A 80 14.25 -5.43 -5.50
N SER A 81 13.53 -6.44 -5.00
CA SER A 81 13.25 -7.63 -5.79
C SER A 81 12.41 -7.26 -7.00
N LYS A 82 12.70 -7.87 -8.16
CA LYS A 82 11.72 -7.94 -9.23
C LYS A 82 10.40 -8.51 -8.68
N PRO A 83 9.23 -8.11 -9.21
CA PRO A 83 7.95 -8.68 -8.78
C PRO A 83 7.95 -10.20 -8.86
N ILE A 84 7.44 -10.85 -7.81
CA ILE A 84 7.32 -12.31 -7.72
C ILE A 84 5.84 -12.66 -7.74
N VAL A 85 5.42 -13.32 -8.81
CA VAL A 85 4.01 -13.69 -9.03
C VAL A 85 3.81 -15.18 -8.85
N VAL A 86 2.81 -15.55 -8.05
CA VAL A 86 2.42 -16.95 -7.82
C VAL A 86 0.92 -17.10 -8.00
N GLY A 87 0.50 -17.98 -8.91
CA GLY A 87 -0.90 -18.34 -9.06
C GLY A 87 -1.30 -19.45 -8.09
N GLY A 88 -2.51 -19.43 -7.55
CA GLY A 88 -2.99 -20.45 -6.63
C GLY A 88 -3.03 -21.86 -7.22
N THR A 89 -3.17 -21.99 -8.54
CA THR A 89 -3.11 -23.27 -9.28
C THR A 89 -1.72 -23.91 -9.31
N THR A 90 -0.68 -23.20 -8.90
CA THR A 90 0.70 -23.73 -8.84
C THR A 90 0.94 -24.68 -7.68
N GLY A 91 0.07 -24.65 -6.66
CA GLY A 91 0.28 -25.38 -5.39
C GLY A 91 1.33 -24.75 -4.48
N LEU A 92 1.83 -23.55 -4.79
CA LEU A 92 2.83 -22.82 -4.00
C LEU A 92 2.22 -21.81 -3.01
N LEU A 93 0.88 -21.74 -2.92
CA LEU A 93 0.19 -20.92 -1.92
C LEU A 93 -0.25 -21.80 -0.77
N GLU A 94 0.10 -21.40 0.45
CA GLU A 94 -0.35 -22.07 1.67
C GLU A 94 -1.00 -21.06 2.60
N PHE A 95 -2.13 -21.45 3.17
CA PHE A 95 -2.77 -20.73 4.27
C PHE A 95 -3.20 -21.69 5.37
N LYS A 96 -2.83 -21.37 6.61
CA LYS A 96 -3.29 -22.02 7.84
C LYS A 96 -3.70 -20.95 8.85
N SER A 97 -4.78 -21.20 9.57
CA SER A 97 -5.25 -20.27 10.60
C SER A 97 -4.62 -20.49 11.97
N ASN A 98 -4.07 -21.69 12.25
CA ASN A 98 -3.51 -22.02 13.56
C ASN A 98 -2.38 -23.08 13.48
N PRO A 99 -1.14 -22.74 13.88
CA PRO A 99 -0.67 -21.37 14.01
C PRO A 99 -0.87 -20.62 12.68
N PHE A 100 -1.07 -19.30 12.74
CA PHE A 100 -1.26 -18.51 11.52
C PHE A 100 -0.07 -18.75 10.58
N THR A 101 -0.35 -19.05 9.31
CA THR A 101 0.68 -19.15 8.26
C THR A 101 0.07 -18.67 6.96
N PHE A 102 0.75 -17.74 6.31
CA PHE A 102 0.48 -17.36 4.95
C PHE A 102 1.79 -17.41 4.16
N ALA A 103 1.88 -18.31 3.18
CA ALA A 103 3.11 -18.50 2.41
C ALA A 103 2.88 -18.43 0.90
N ILE A 104 3.88 -17.86 0.22
CA ILE A 104 3.99 -17.70 -1.23
C ILE A 104 5.34 -18.28 -1.65
N GLY A 105 5.35 -19.55 -2.05
CA GLY A 105 6.57 -20.30 -2.32
C GLY A 105 7.43 -20.40 -1.05
N ASN A 106 8.64 -19.85 -1.09
CA ASN A 106 9.57 -19.85 0.04
C ASN A 106 9.45 -18.61 0.94
N ASN A 107 8.50 -17.72 0.66
CA ASN A 107 8.28 -16.49 1.43
C ASN A 107 7.07 -16.68 2.34
N SER A 108 7.13 -16.24 3.58
CA SER A 108 6.11 -16.55 4.58
C SER A 108 5.90 -15.45 5.61
N ILE A 109 4.69 -15.43 6.15
CA ILE A 109 4.30 -14.77 7.39
C ILE A 109 3.75 -15.86 8.29
N THR A 110 4.46 -16.21 9.36
CA THR A 110 4.13 -17.35 10.21
C THR A 110 4.11 -16.95 11.67
N SER A 111 3.00 -17.20 12.38
CA SER A 111 2.99 -17.12 13.84
C SER A 111 3.82 -18.26 14.42
N LEU A 112 4.64 -17.93 15.40
CA LEU A 112 5.47 -18.89 16.15
C LEU A 112 4.70 -19.53 17.31
N GLN A 113 3.43 -19.16 17.51
CA GLN A 113 2.59 -19.62 18.60
C GLN A 113 1.20 -20.06 18.09
N GLU A 114 0.69 -21.17 18.65
CA GLU A 114 -0.70 -21.59 18.42
C GLU A 114 -1.66 -20.62 19.13
N ASP A 115 -2.84 -20.41 18.54
CA ASP A 115 -3.92 -19.56 19.01
C ASP A 115 -3.62 -18.05 19.12
N ASP A 116 -2.36 -17.63 18.92
CA ASP A 116 -1.93 -16.24 18.89
C ASP A 116 -1.41 -15.82 17.51
N PHE A 117 -1.63 -14.57 17.14
CA PHE A 117 -1.13 -14.02 15.87
C PHE A 117 0.38 -13.78 15.92
N THR A 118 0.94 -13.52 17.10
CA THR A 118 2.35 -13.10 17.29
C THR A 118 2.98 -13.88 18.44
N PRO A 119 4.32 -14.06 18.47
CA PRO A 119 5.32 -13.48 17.57
C PRO A 119 5.23 -14.00 16.13
N LEU A 120 5.43 -13.12 15.15
CA LEU A 120 5.45 -13.45 13.72
C LEU A 120 6.89 -13.60 13.23
N ARG A 121 7.15 -14.66 12.48
CA ARG A 121 8.32 -14.83 11.63
C ARG A 121 7.98 -14.38 10.22
N LEU A 122 8.73 -13.39 9.73
CA LEU A 122 8.70 -12.88 8.36
C LEU A 122 9.92 -13.44 7.61
N GLU A 123 9.68 -14.17 6.53
CA GLU A 123 10.74 -14.67 5.66
C GLU A 123 10.46 -14.24 4.22
N ALA A 124 11.43 -13.60 3.60
CA ALA A 124 11.32 -13.19 2.20
C ALA A 124 12.69 -13.23 1.52
N LYS A 125 12.70 -13.64 0.25
CA LYS A 125 13.89 -13.72 -0.60
C LYS A 125 13.54 -13.25 -2.01
N GLY A 126 14.42 -12.44 -2.59
CA GLY A 126 14.23 -11.87 -3.91
C GLY A 126 15.53 -11.50 -4.60
N TRP A 127 15.42 -11.06 -5.85
CA TRP A 127 16.57 -10.67 -6.67
C TRP A 127 16.31 -9.31 -7.31
N ASP A 128 17.20 -8.38 -7.03
CA ASP A 128 17.30 -7.10 -7.70
C ASP A 128 18.14 -7.27 -8.98
N LYS A 129 17.50 -7.05 -10.13
CA LYS A 129 18.09 -7.17 -11.47
C LYS A 129 18.28 -5.81 -12.14
N SER A 130 18.34 -4.73 -11.36
CA SER A 130 18.54 -3.37 -11.88
C SER A 130 19.92 -3.12 -12.50
N GLN A 131 20.90 -3.97 -12.19
CA GLN A 131 22.27 -3.89 -12.68
C GLN A 131 22.67 -5.19 -13.40
N GLU A 132 23.83 -5.18 -14.07
CA GLU A 132 24.37 -6.35 -14.78
C GLU A 132 24.61 -7.54 -13.84
N HIS A 133 25.04 -7.27 -12.60
CA HIS A 133 25.10 -8.26 -11.53
C HIS A 133 23.78 -8.27 -10.77
N GLU A 134 23.12 -9.43 -10.72
CA GLU A 134 21.90 -9.62 -9.94
C GLU A 134 22.25 -9.70 -8.45
N VAL A 135 21.59 -8.88 -7.64
CA VAL A 135 21.80 -8.85 -6.19
C VAL A 135 20.68 -9.63 -5.51
N GLU A 136 21.06 -10.69 -4.80
CA GLU A 136 20.14 -11.40 -3.91
C GLU A 136 19.88 -10.57 -2.66
N ILE A 137 18.61 -10.46 -2.26
CA ILE A 137 18.20 -9.92 -0.97
C ILE A 137 17.34 -10.93 -0.21
N GLU A 138 17.50 -10.97 1.11
CA GLU A 138 16.74 -11.87 1.98
C GLU A 138 16.52 -11.23 3.36
N ILE A 139 15.39 -11.56 4.00
CA ILE A 139 15.17 -11.31 5.42
C ILE A 139 14.68 -12.58 6.11
N GLY A 140 15.03 -12.69 7.39
CA GLY A 140 14.38 -13.58 8.34
C GLY A 140 14.24 -12.82 9.64
N ILE A 141 13.07 -12.24 9.91
CA ILE A 141 12.85 -11.30 11.02
C ILE A 141 11.70 -11.81 11.88
N THR A 142 11.90 -11.81 13.20
CA THR A 142 10.83 -12.15 14.15
C THR A 142 10.33 -10.86 14.82
N ILE A 143 9.02 -10.65 14.85
CA ILE A 143 8.38 -9.47 15.43
C ILE A 143 7.28 -9.81 16.44
N GLU A 144 7.13 -8.99 17.47
CA GLU A 144 6.11 -9.13 18.52
C GLU A 144 5.26 -7.86 18.60
N GLN A 145 3.95 -8.05 18.75
CA GLN A 145 2.98 -6.95 18.81
C GLN A 145 3.02 -6.25 20.16
N MET A 146 3.10 -4.92 20.16
CA MET A 146 3.16 -4.13 21.40
C MET A 146 1.88 -3.36 21.71
N LYS A 147 1.06 -3.06 20.69
CA LYS A 147 -0.18 -2.30 20.82
C LYS A 147 -1.34 -3.09 20.21
N ASP A 148 -2.56 -2.79 20.64
CA ASP A 148 -3.77 -3.35 20.05
C ASP A 148 -3.95 -2.91 18.59
N VAL A 149 -4.85 -3.60 17.88
CA VAL A 149 -5.20 -3.28 16.49
C VAL A 149 -5.81 -1.88 16.39
N VAL A 150 -5.39 -1.13 15.38
CA VAL A 150 -5.94 0.17 15.01
C VAL A 150 -6.97 -0.03 13.91
N LEU A 151 -8.25 0.18 14.21
CA LEU A 151 -9.32 0.06 13.22
C LEU A 151 -9.43 1.37 12.43
N ASN A 152 -8.96 1.38 11.19
CA ASN A 152 -8.94 2.58 10.35
C ASN A 152 -10.34 3.04 9.92
N GLY A 153 -10.53 4.35 9.77
CA GLY A 153 -11.83 4.93 9.42
C GLY A 153 -12.92 4.58 10.42
N ASN A 154 -14.14 4.32 9.94
CA ASN A 154 -15.26 4.00 10.81
C ASN A 154 -15.23 2.52 11.21
N GLN A 155 -14.56 2.19 12.32
CA GLN A 155 -14.44 0.83 12.85
C GLN A 155 -13.88 -0.18 11.83
N GLY A 156 -12.90 0.24 11.05
CA GLY A 156 -12.24 -0.57 10.03
C GLY A 156 -12.77 -0.38 8.61
N ALA A 157 -13.73 0.53 8.39
CA ALA A 157 -14.30 0.82 7.08
C ALA A 157 -13.86 2.19 6.57
N VAL A 158 -13.20 2.23 5.39
CA VAL A 158 -12.67 3.47 4.78
C VAL A 158 -13.22 3.71 3.37
N PRO A 159 -14.43 4.27 3.28
CA PRO A 159 -15.67 3.55 3.60
C PRO A 159 -15.72 2.14 2.97
N SER A 160 -16.49 1.17 3.48
CA SER A 160 -16.65 -0.16 2.85
C SER A 160 -18.11 -0.51 2.63
N VAL A 161 -18.63 -0.22 1.43
CA VAL A 161 -20.09 -0.15 1.18
C VAL A 161 -20.45 -0.76 -0.16
N GLY A 162 -21.23 -1.83 -0.16
CA GLY A 162 -21.79 -2.38 -1.41
C GLY A 162 -20.73 -2.75 -2.48
N GLY A 163 -19.46 -2.90 -2.09
CA GLY A 163 -18.31 -3.07 -2.98
C GLY A 163 -17.53 -1.79 -3.33
N VAL A 164 -17.78 -0.68 -2.63
CA VAL A 164 -17.04 0.59 -2.71
C VAL A 164 -16.11 0.70 -1.50
N GLY A 165 -14.92 1.25 -1.72
CA GLY A 165 -13.84 1.37 -0.73
C GLY A 165 -13.47 0.05 -0.06
N THR A 166 -13.03 0.10 1.20
CA THR A 166 -12.17 -0.95 1.76
C THR A 166 -12.37 -1.20 3.25
N LEU A 167 -12.14 -2.46 3.65
CA LEU A 167 -11.93 -2.84 5.03
C LEU A 167 -10.45 -2.79 5.36
N TYR A 168 -10.08 -2.22 6.51
CA TYR A 168 -8.70 -1.84 6.81
C TYR A 168 -8.45 -1.76 8.31
N TYR A 169 -7.42 -2.44 8.80
CA TYR A 169 -6.82 -2.16 10.11
C TYR A 169 -5.30 -2.18 10.02
N SER A 170 -4.69 -1.57 11.02
CA SER A 170 -3.24 -1.54 11.19
C SER A 170 -2.85 -2.15 12.53
N ILE A 171 -1.60 -2.61 12.65
CA ILE A 171 -0.95 -2.90 13.93
C ILE A 171 0.36 -2.11 13.93
N THR A 172 0.48 -1.20 14.89
CA THR A 172 1.62 -0.28 15.00
C THR A 172 2.63 -0.81 16.01
N ASN A 173 3.86 -0.29 15.95
CA ASN A 173 4.90 -0.53 16.95
C ASN A 173 5.20 -2.02 17.21
N PHE A 174 5.18 -2.85 16.16
CA PHE A 174 5.77 -4.19 16.24
C PHE A 174 7.25 -4.07 16.60
N ARG A 175 7.72 -4.88 17.54
CA ARG A 175 9.13 -4.90 17.94
C ARG A 175 9.83 -6.14 17.46
N MET A 176 11.01 -5.94 16.87
CA MET A 176 11.85 -7.04 16.44
C MET A 176 12.46 -7.77 17.64
N ILE A 177 12.42 -9.10 17.61
CA ILE A 177 13.13 -10.00 18.52
C ILE A 177 14.51 -10.30 17.91
N PRO A 178 15.64 -9.86 18.51
CA PRO A 178 16.95 -9.91 17.86
C PRO A 178 17.53 -11.31 17.63
N GLU A 179 17.24 -12.28 18.51
CA GLU A 179 17.98 -13.55 18.64
C GLU A 179 18.16 -14.33 17.32
N ASP A 180 17.19 -14.26 16.41
CA ASP A 180 17.21 -14.92 15.10
C ASP A 180 16.86 -13.98 13.93
N SER A 181 16.96 -12.66 14.15
CA SER A 181 16.60 -11.65 13.15
C SER A 181 17.81 -11.22 12.32
N TYR A 182 17.67 -11.29 10.99
CA TYR A 182 18.75 -10.99 10.07
C TYR A 182 18.25 -10.48 8.71
N LEU A 183 19.17 -9.89 7.96
CA LEU A 183 19.04 -9.67 6.52
C LEU A 183 20.23 -10.25 5.76
N VAL A 184 20.07 -10.44 4.45
CA VAL A 184 21.15 -10.78 3.52
C VAL A 184 21.10 -9.82 2.34
N ILE A 185 22.26 -9.28 1.95
CA ILE A 185 22.45 -8.53 0.70
C ILE A 185 23.68 -9.11 -0.01
N ASP A 186 23.50 -9.57 -1.25
CA ASP A 186 24.56 -10.16 -2.09
C ASP A 186 25.36 -11.28 -1.38
N GLY A 187 24.66 -12.12 -0.60
CA GLY A 187 25.25 -13.22 0.17
C GLY A 187 25.91 -12.81 1.49
N GLU A 188 25.99 -11.51 1.80
CA GLU A 188 26.44 -11.01 3.11
C GLU A 188 25.28 -11.03 4.09
N LYS A 189 25.37 -11.89 5.12
CA LYS A 189 24.38 -12.00 6.19
C LYS A 189 24.72 -11.06 7.34
N VAL A 190 23.78 -10.19 7.69
CA VAL A 190 23.89 -9.19 8.76
C VAL A 190 22.88 -9.51 9.87
N ALA A 191 23.36 -9.59 11.12
CA ALA A 191 22.50 -9.73 12.29
C ALA A 191 21.87 -8.37 12.65
N LEU A 192 20.58 -8.37 12.97
CA LEU A 192 19.86 -7.15 13.33
C LEU A 192 19.76 -7.04 14.85
N ALA A 193 20.05 -5.85 15.39
CA ALA A 193 20.07 -5.58 16.82
C ALA A 193 18.73 -5.03 17.34
N GLU A 194 18.04 -4.22 16.54
CA GLU A 194 16.74 -3.66 16.88
C GLU A 194 15.90 -3.37 15.62
N GLY A 195 14.58 -3.24 15.81
CA GLY A 195 13.68 -2.84 14.74
C GLY A 195 12.26 -2.52 15.21
N LYS A 196 11.61 -1.60 14.49
CA LYS A 196 10.19 -1.25 14.64
C LYS A 196 9.47 -1.51 13.31
N PHE A 197 8.31 -2.14 13.37
CA PHE A 197 7.48 -2.46 12.20
C PHE A 197 6.05 -1.95 12.35
N TRP A 198 5.45 -1.66 11.21
CA TRP A 198 4.05 -1.38 11.03
C TRP A 198 3.46 -2.43 10.10
N PHE A 199 2.25 -2.87 10.42
CA PHE A 199 1.50 -3.81 9.61
C PHE A 199 0.18 -3.21 9.19
N ASP A 200 -0.14 -3.32 7.90
CA ASP A 200 -1.45 -3.06 7.35
C ASP A 200 -2.07 -4.32 6.77
N HIS A 201 -3.35 -4.54 7.11
CA HIS A 201 -4.18 -5.50 6.42
C HIS A 201 -5.42 -4.83 5.85
N GLN A 202 -5.56 -4.92 4.54
CA GLN A 202 -6.63 -4.23 3.83
C GLN A 202 -7.18 -5.06 2.67
N TRP A 203 -8.49 -4.97 2.44
CA TRP A 203 -9.16 -5.70 1.37
C TRP A 203 -10.43 -5.02 0.88
N ALA A 204 -10.71 -5.20 -0.41
CA ALA A 204 -11.79 -4.52 -1.11
C ALA A 204 -12.30 -5.30 -2.32
N ASN A 205 -13.43 -4.86 -2.85
CA ASN A 205 -13.90 -5.24 -4.17
C ASN A 205 -13.56 -4.11 -5.15
N GLY A 206 -12.40 -4.17 -5.80
CA GLY A 206 -11.87 -3.09 -6.65
C GLY A 206 -11.06 -2.05 -5.87
N LEU A 207 -10.14 -1.37 -6.54
CA LEU A 207 -9.22 -0.40 -5.93
C LEU A 207 -9.88 0.99 -5.78
N SER A 208 -9.30 1.80 -4.90
CA SER A 208 -9.72 3.14 -4.45
C SER A 208 -10.23 4.11 -5.54
N PRO A 209 -11.05 5.12 -5.19
CA PRO A 209 -12.10 5.10 -4.16
C PRO A 209 -13.38 4.46 -4.70
N ALA A 210 -13.46 4.27 -6.02
CA ALA A 210 -14.72 3.98 -6.69
C ALA A 210 -15.12 2.49 -6.66
N GLY A 211 -14.18 1.59 -6.32
CA GLY A 211 -14.41 0.15 -6.16
C GLY A 211 -15.12 -0.52 -7.34
N ASN A 212 -15.73 -1.68 -7.06
CA ASN A 212 -16.52 -2.47 -7.99
C ASN A 212 -17.88 -2.80 -7.34
N PRO A 213 -18.79 -1.82 -7.25
CA PRO A 213 -20.05 -2.01 -6.57
C PRO A 213 -20.90 -3.10 -7.23
N ARG A 214 -21.42 -4.00 -6.40
CA ARG A 214 -22.31 -5.09 -6.86
C ARG A 214 -23.77 -4.66 -6.91
N ASP A 215 -24.15 -3.67 -6.09
CA ASP A 215 -25.49 -3.10 -6.09
C ASP A 215 -25.71 -2.21 -7.32
N LEU A 216 -26.89 -2.34 -7.94
CA LEU A 216 -27.22 -1.61 -9.17
C LEU A 216 -27.36 -0.10 -8.94
N LEU A 217 -27.98 0.32 -7.83
CA LEU A 217 -28.17 1.74 -7.51
C LEU A 217 -26.83 2.40 -7.20
N VAL A 218 -25.93 1.70 -6.49
CA VAL A 218 -24.58 2.20 -6.22
C VAL A 218 -23.76 2.32 -7.52
N ARG A 219 -23.83 1.34 -8.42
CA ARG A 219 -23.22 1.45 -9.76
C ARG A 219 -23.77 2.64 -10.55
N MET A 220 -25.09 2.83 -10.55
CA MET A 220 -25.73 3.95 -11.21
C MET A 220 -25.28 5.29 -10.62
N ALA A 221 -25.25 5.43 -9.29
CA ALA A 221 -24.81 6.63 -8.61
C ALA A 221 -23.35 6.98 -8.95
N LYS A 222 -22.46 5.97 -9.01
CA LYS A 222 -21.06 6.15 -9.41
C LYS A 222 -20.91 6.80 -10.79
N THR A 223 -21.81 6.52 -11.75
CA THR A 223 -21.74 7.12 -13.09
C THR A 223 -21.99 8.63 -13.13
N GLN A 224 -22.52 9.20 -12.04
CA GLN A 224 -22.82 10.63 -11.91
C GLN A 224 -21.62 11.45 -11.43
N ALA A 225 -20.60 10.80 -10.85
CA ALA A 225 -19.39 11.48 -10.39
C ALA A 225 -18.45 11.81 -11.57
N ALA A 226 -17.70 12.91 -11.44
CA ALA A 226 -16.57 13.16 -12.33
C ALA A 226 -15.47 12.12 -12.05
N PRO A 227 -14.72 11.66 -13.07
CA PRO A 227 -13.57 10.81 -12.83
C PRO A 227 -12.49 11.62 -12.11
N GLU A 228 -12.05 11.13 -10.96
CA GLU A 228 -10.86 11.63 -10.28
C GLU A 228 -9.61 10.89 -10.80
N PRO A 229 -8.44 11.54 -10.82
CA PRO A 229 -7.19 10.84 -11.10
C PRO A 229 -6.97 9.72 -10.08
N SER A 230 -6.51 8.57 -10.56
CA SER A 230 -6.15 7.46 -9.68
C SER A 230 -4.82 7.72 -9.01
N GLY A 231 -4.65 7.18 -7.81
CA GLY A 231 -3.40 7.26 -7.04
C GLY A 231 -3.59 7.89 -5.67
N TRP A 232 -2.54 7.76 -4.88
CA TRP A 232 -2.48 8.27 -3.51
C TRP A 232 -1.03 8.38 -3.07
N ASP A 233 -0.84 9.15 -2.01
CA ASP A 233 0.33 9.12 -1.16
C ASP A 233 -0.08 8.54 0.20
N TRP A 234 0.67 7.58 0.71
CA TRP A 234 0.43 6.92 2.00
C TRP A 234 1.70 6.94 2.85
N PHE A 235 1.53 7.11 4.16
CA PHE A 235 2.64 7.24 5.08
C PHE A 235 2.31 6.58 6.42
N MET A 236 3.36 6.12 7.08
CA MET A 236 3.32 5.84 8.51
C MET A 236 4.57 6.41 9.17
N VAL A 237 4.43 6.85 10.42
CA VAL A 237 5.55 7.31 11.24
C VAL A 237 5.42 6.71 12.63
N GLN A 238 6.54 6.21 13.15
CA GLN A 238 6.67 5.74 14.51
C GLN A 238 7.70 6.65 15.21
N PHE A 239 7.20 7.50 16.11
CA PHE A 239 8.01 8.50 16.80
C PHE A 239 8.80 7.89 17.96
N ASP A 240 9.85 8.59 18.39
CA ASP A 240 10.73 8.14 19.48
C ASP A 240 10.05 8.18 20.85
N ASN A 241 8.94 8.92 20.96
CA ASN A 241 8.11 9.01 22.16
C ASN A 241 7.03 7.93 22.23
N GLU A 242 7.13 6.85 21.45
CA GLU A 242 6.17 5.73 21.43
C GLU A 242 4.74 6.14 21.00
N THR A 243 4.64 7.17 20.18
CA THR A 243 3.41 7.54 19.47
C THR A 243 3.58 7.27 17.98
N GLU A 244 2.48 7.09 17.26
CA GLU A 244 2.52 6.83 15.83
C GLU A 244 1.46 7.64 15.07
N ILE A 245 1.66 7.83 13.77
CA ILE A 245 0.64 8.41 12.90
C ILE A 245 0.67 7.74 11.51
N GLY A 246 -0.49 7.27 11.06
CA GLY A 246 -0.74 6.87 9.67
C GLY A 246 -1.38 8.03 8.91
N MET A 247 -0.99 8.28 7.66
CA MET A 247 -1.48 9.43 6.88
C MET A 247 -1.71 9.04 5.42
N SER A 248 -2.67 9.69 4.78
CA SER A 248 -2.89 9.53 3.34
C SER A 248 -3.41 10.79 2.68
N ALA A 249 -2.99 11.00 1.42
CA ALA A 249 -3.51 12.02 0.53
C ALA A 249 -3.93 11.36 -0.80
N MET A 250 -5.21 11.47 -1.16
CA MET A 250 -5.69 10.95 -2.44
C MET A 250 -5.38 11.92 -3.58
N HIS A 251 -5.11 11.40 -4.77
CA HIS A 251 -4.97 12.25 -5.95
C HIS A 251 -6.27 13.02 -6.24
N THR A 252 -6.14 14.31 -6.53
CA THR A 252 -7.26 15.18 -6.91
C THR A 252 -7.04 15.82 -8.28
N LEU A 253 -8.13 16.25 -8.92
CA LEU A 253 -8.05 17.03 -10.16
C LEU A 253 -7.18 18.30 -10.02
N GLU A 254 -7.16 18.94 -8.85
CA GLU A 254 -6.34 20.14 -8.58
C GLU A 254 -4.84 19.86 -8.74
N ASN A 255 -4.40 18.67 -8.34
CA ASN A 255 -3.00 18.27 -8.37
C ASN A 255 -2.55 17.59 -9.67
N THR A 256 -3.43 17.50 -10.67
CA THR A 256 -3.12 16.97 -12.02
C THR A 256 -1.82 17.53 -12.63
N PRO A 257 -1.47 18.83 -12.48
CA PRO A 257 -0.21 19.37 -13.00
C PRO A 257 1.07 18.72 -12.45
N PHE A 258 0.99 17.96 -11.35
CA PHE A 258 2.13 17.30 -10.71
C PHE A 258 2.26 15.81 -11.07
N TYR A 259 1.24 15.21 -11.67
CA TYR A 259 1.27 13.81 -12.11
C TYR A 259 1.83 13.68 -13.53
N PHE A 260 2.42 12.53 -13.83
CA PHE A 260 2.95 12.17 -15.14
C PHE A 260 4.06 13.09 -15.65
N GLN A 261 4.80 13.73 -14.73
CA GLN A 261 5.83 14.68 -15.08
C GLN A 261 7.17 13.98 -15.36
N THR A 262 7.67 14.08 -16.59
CA THR A 262 8.94 13.47 -17.05
C THR A 262 9.96 14.50 -17.56
N GLY A 263 9.65 15.79 -17.39
CA GLY A 263 10.47 16.90 -17.88
C GLY A 263 11.87 16.95 -17.27
N ILE A 264 12.75 17.78 -17.84
CA ILE A 264 14.14 17.92 -17.37
C ILE A 264 14.21 18.50 -15.96
N ASN A 265 13.31 19.43 -15.64
CA ASN A 265 13.23 20.07 -14.32
C ASN A 265 12.19 19.36 -13.46
N PRO A 266 12.41 19.28 -12.13
CA PRO A 266 11.39 18.81 -11.22
C PRO A 266 10.15 19.71 -11.24
N PRO A 267 8.97 19.18 -10.87
CA PRO A 267 7.78 19.98 -10.64
C PRO A 267 7.99 21.06 -9.56
N GLY A 268 7.01 21.97 -9.45
CA GLY A 268 6.98 22.97 -8.37
C GLY A 268 6.61 22.37 -7.01
N VAL A 269 6.22 23.25 -6.08
CA VAL A 269 5.68 22.83 -4.78
C VAL A 269 4.23 22.40 -4.95
N MET A 270 3.91 21.17 -4.54
CA MET A 270 2.55 20.64 -4.50
C MET A 270 1.99 20.73 -3.09
N SER A 271 0.70 21.02 -2.95
CA SER A 271 -0.03 20.94 -1.69
C SER A 271 -1.22 20.00 -1.86
N ALA A 272 -1.49 19.17 -0.85
CA ALA A 272 -2.63 18.28 -0.84
C ALA A 272 -3.27 18.25 0.55
N ALA A 273 -4.59 18.09 0.61
CA ALA A 273 -5.24 17.71 1.85
C ALA A 273 -4.79 16.30 2.23
N THR A 274 -4.47 16.10 3.51
CA THR A 274 -4.15 14.79 4.06
C THR A 274 -5.05 14.50 5.24
N THR A 275 -5.45 13.25 5.35
CA THR A 275 -6.08 12.72 6.57
C THR A 275 -5.09 11.80 7.25
N GLY A 276 -5.28 11.54 8.55
CA GLY A 276 -4.46 10.61 9.28
C GLY A 276 -5.12 10.09 10.55
N ILE A 277 -4.51 9.07 11.14
CA ILE A 277 -4.90 8.48 12.42
C ILE A 277 -3.70 8.53 13.35
N PHE A 278 -3.80 9.32 14.40
CA PHE A 278 -2.80 9.40 15.45
C PHE A 278 -3.05 8.29 16.49
N VAL A 279 -1.98 7.67 16.98
CA VAL A 279 -1.99 6.63 18.00
C VAL A 279 -1.12 7.08 19.16
N ASP A 280 -1.70 7.24 20.35
CA ASP A 280 -0.97 7.62 21.55
C ASP A 280 -0.18 6.45 22.16
N GLN A 281 0.50 6.70 23.28
CA GLN A 281 1.36 5.70 23.95
C GLN A 281 0.56 4.50 24.46
N GLU A 282 -0.69 4.74 24.85
CA GLU A 282 -1.63 3.73 25.33
C GLU A 282 -2.38 3.01 24.20
N GLY A 283 -2.22 3.43 22.95
CA GLY A 283 -2.87 2.84 21.77
C GLY A 283 -4.24 3.45 21.45
N ASN A 284 -4.65 4.55 22.10
CA ASN A 284 -5.87 5.26 21.73
C ASN A 284 -5.67 6.01 20.42
N THR A 285 -6.73 6.02 19.59
CA THR A 285 -6.68 6.57 18.24
C THR A 285 -7.40 7.90 18.14
N MET A 286 -6.90 8.81 17.29
CA MET A 286 -7.57 10.08 17.00
C MET A 286 -7.40 10.49 15.54
N ASP A 287 -8.51 10.71 14.84
CA ASP A 287 -8.52 11.18 13.46
C ASP A 287 -7.93 12.59 13.33
N GLN A 288 -7.17 12.82 12.28
CA GLN A 288 -6.48 14.07 11.98
C GLN A 288 -6.73 14.52 10.56
N ASP A 289 -6.93 15.82 10.41
CA ASP A 289 -6.94 16.52 9.14
C ASP A 289 -5.76 17.49 9.09
N GLY A 290 -5.15 17.60 7.92
CA GLY A 290 -4.02 18.48 7.71
C GLY A 290 -3.70 18.75 6.26
N VAL A 291 -2.52 19.32 6.05
CA VAL A 291 -1.97 19.59 4.73
C VAL A 291 -0.64 18.88 4.59
N MET A 292 -0.46 18.20 3.47
CA MET A 292 0.81 17.67 3.00
C MET A 292 1.38 18.61 1.94
N ILE A 293 2.66 18.97 2.05
CA ILE A 293 3.36 19.80 1.08
C ILE A 293 4.56 19.01 0.54
N VAL A 294 4.65 18.86 -0.79
CA VAL A 294 5.79 18.25 -1.47
C VAL A 294 6.65 19.36 -2.08
N SER A 295 7.90 19.45 -1.64
CA SER A 295 8.83 20.51 -2.07
C SER A 295 10.05 19.99 -2.83
N GLU A 296 10.41 18.73 -2.64
CA GLU A 296 11.52 18.07 -3.32
C GLU A 296 11.02 16.83 -4.06
N TRP A 297 11.62 16.58 -5.22
CA TRP A 297 11.23 15.50 -6.13
C TRP A 297 12.46 14.70 -6.53
N VAL A 298 12.29 13.40 -6.76
CA VAL A 298 13.33 12.51 -7.28
C VAL A 298 12.89 11.92 -8.61
N LYS A 299 13.82 11.83 -9.55
CA LYS A 299 13.53 11.23 -10.84
C LYS A 299 13.68 9.72 -10.74
N SER A 300 12.63 9.00 -11.12
CA SER A 300 12.65 7.53 -11.17
C SER A 300 13.48 7.06 -12.35
N ILE A 301 14.76 6.81 -12.08
CA ILE A 301 15.75 6.32 -13.05
C ILE A 301 16.15 4.86 -12.81
N ASN A 302 15.57 4.23 -11.80
CA ASN A 302 15.87 2.87 -11.37
C ASN A 302 14.68 1.94 -11.66
N SER A 303 14.99 0.69 -12.01
CA SER A 303 14.01 -0.38 -12.15
C SER A 303 14.59 -1.68 -11.61
N PRO A 304 13.86 -2.47 -10.80
CA PRO A 304 14.34 -3.73 -10.26
C PRO A 304 14.54 -4.80 -11.34
N TYR A 305 14.01 -4.61 -12.55
CA TYR A 305 14.26 -5.49 -13.70
C TYR A 305 13.98 -4.76 -15.02
N PRO A 306 14.96 -3.97 -15.53
CA PRO A 306 14.76 -3.01 -16.61
C PRO A 306 14.46 -3.65 -17.97
N GLU A 307 14.72 -4.95 -18.15
CA GLU A 307 14.33 -5.67 -19.37
C GLU A 307 12.80 -5.82 -19.50
N LEU A 308 12.10 -5.90 -18.36
CA LEU A 308 10.65 -6.13 -18.32
C LEU A 308 9.85 -4.92 -17.81
N TYR A 309 10.41 -4.15 -16.88
CA TYR A 309 9.80 -2.95 -16.32
C TYR A 309 10.64 -1.75 -16.69
N TRP A 310 10.27 -1.01 -17.73
CA TRP A 310 11.10 0.07 -18.24
C TRP A 310 11.09 1.27 -17.30
N VAL A 311 12.24 1.93 -17.23
CA VAL A 311 12.42 3.20 -16.52
C VAL A 311 11.51 4.26 -17.15
N THR A 312 10.74 4.96 -16.32
CA THR A 312 9.70 5.90 -16.77
C THR A 312 10.21 7.35 -16.83
N ASP A 313 11.36 7.65 -16.23
CA ASP A 313 11.87 9.02 -16.07
C ASP A 313 10.89 9.96 -15.34
N THR A 314 9.95 9.41 -14.56
CA THR A 314 8.93 10.20 -13.86
C THR A 314 9.48 10.82 -12.58
N TRP A 315 9.09 12.06 -12.29
CA TRP A 315 9.32 12.70 -11.00
C TRP A 315 8.33 12.19 -9.95
N TYR A 316 8.87 11.68 -8.84
CA TYR A 316 8.12 11.27 -7.65
C TYR A 316 8.42 12.21 -6.48
N PRO A 317 7.47 12.39 -5.55
CA PRO A 317 7.72 13.08 -4.28
C PRO A 317 8.92 12.48 -3.55
N ASN A 318 9.78 13.33 -2.99
CA ASN A 318 11.00 12.92 -2.27
C ASN A 318 11.23 13.72 -0.98
N SER A 319 10.32 14.62 -0.63
CA SER A 319 10.23 15.22 0.69
C SER A 319 8.81 15.71 0.91
N TRP A 320 8.30 15.47 2.12
CA TRP A 320 6.94 15.81 2.51
C TRP A 320 6.98 16.61 3.80
N GLU A 321 6.24 17.69 3.87
CA GLU A 321 5.98 18.46 5.07
C GLU A 321 4.53 18.26 5.48
N PHE A 322 4.30 17.92 6.73
CA PHE A 322 2.98 17.72 7.29
C PHE A 322 2.64 18.82 8.28
N ARG A 323 1.43 19.37 8.17
CA ARG A 323 0.88 20.35 9.10
C ARG A 323 -0.54 19.96 9.51
N PHE A 324 -0.75 19.69 10.79
CA PHE A 324 -2.04 19.28 11.35
C PHE A 324 -2.70 20.43 12.14
N GLU A 325 -4.01 20.60 11.95
CA GLU A 325 -4.76 21.75 12.49
C GLU A 325 -5.39 21.47 13.88
N GLY A 326 -5.46 20.21 14.31
CA GLY A 326 -6.23 19.76 15.49
C GLY A 326 -5.51 19.88 16.84
N GLU A 327 -6.27 20.14 17.92
CA GLU A 327 -5.77 20.11 19.30
C GLU A 327 -5.41 18.70 19.81
N GLY A 328 -5.76 17.65 19.05
CA GLY A 328 -5.64 16.25 19.43
C GLY A 328 -4.24 15.63 19.29
N VAL A 329 -3.40 16.19 18.43
CA VAL A 329 -2.00 15.75 18.24
C VAL A 329 -1.09 16.56 19.16
N PRO A 330 -0.10 15.97 19.83
CA PRO A 330 0.91 16.71 20.59
C PRO A 330 1.61 17.77 19.72
N GLU A 331 1.82 18.98 20.27
CA GLU A 331 2.36 20.14 19.53
C GLU A 331 3.67 19.82 18.79
N ASN A 332 4.53 19.01 19.41
CA ASN A 332 5.83 18.60 18.88
C ASN A 332 5.76 17.66 17.65
N ILE A 333 4.58 17.17 17.28
CA ILE A 333 4.37 16.32 16.09
C ILE A 333 3.20 16.79 15.21
N ARG A 334 2.75 18.05 15.38
CA ARG A 334 1.81 18.69 14.43
C ARG A 334 2.47 19.21 13.18
N HIS A 335 3.78 19.41 13.23
CA HIS A 335 4.58 19.94 12.14
C HIS A 335 5.90 19.16 12.07
N PHE A 336 6.07 18.39 11.00
CA PHE A 336 7.26 17.58 10.79
C PHE A 336 7.49 17.34 9.30
N PHE A 337 8.69 16.87 8.97
CA PHE A 337 9.11 16.57 7.61
C PHE A 337 9.45 15.09 7.49
N LEU A 338 9.14 14.49 6.34
CA LEU A 338 9.62 13.18 5.94
C LEU A 338 10.71 13.32 4.87
N LYS A 339 11.82 12.61 5.07
CA LYS A 339 12.91 12.50 4.10
C LYS A 339 13.32 11.04 3.90
N PRO A 340 13.46 10.56 2.66
CA PRO A 340 13.93 9.20 2.38
C PRO A 340 15.29 8.90 3.01
N VAL A 341 15.48 7.64 3.40
CA VAL A 341 16.76 7.16 3.94
C VAL A 341 17.84 6.99 2.86
N VAL A 342 17.46 7.08 1.57
CA VAL A 342 18.37 7.02 0.42
C VAL A 342 18.11 8.17 -0.56
N GLU A 343 19.13 8.56 -1.33
CA GLU A 343 19.04 9.69 -2.28
C GLU A 343 18.48 9.30 -3.66
N GLY A 344 18.70 8.06 -4.12
CA GLY A 344 18.42 7.61 -5.49
C GLY A 344 16.96 7.31 -5.83
N GLY A 345 16.02 7.68 -4.96
CA GLY A 345 14.62 7.28 -5.04
C GLY A 345 14.40 5.81 -4.69
N GLN A 346 13.15 5.46 -4.42
CA GLN A 346 12.78 4.14 -3.86
C GLN A 346 11.76 3.47 -4.78
N SER A 347 12.05 3.47 -6.09
CA SER A 347 11.09 3.07 -7.12
C SER A 347 10.84 1.57 -7.18
N GLY A 348 9.60 1.20 -7.46
CA GLY A 348 9.14 -0.16 -7.63
C GLY A 348 8.06 -0.30 -8.69
N PHE A 349 7.68 -1.55 -8.94
CA PHE A 349 6.65 -1.89 -9.90
C PHE A 349 5.75 -2.98 -9.34
N PHE A 350 4.44 -2.87 -9.59
CA PHE A 350 3.55 -4.01 -9.49
C PHE A 350 3.85 -4.96 -10.64
N ALA A 351 3.60 -6.25 -10.46
CA ALA A 351 3.83 -7.24 -11.51
C ALA A 351 3.06 -6.96 -12.82
N HIS A 352 1.95 -6.24 -12.74
CA HIS A 352 1.12 -5.87 -13.88
C HIS A 352 1.51 -4.52 -14.53
N GLY A 353 2.61 -3.88 -14.09
CA GLY A 353 3.22 -2.73 -14.76
C GLY A 353 3.18 -1.37 -14.04
N PRO A 354 2.22 -1.04 -13.15
CA PRO A 354 2.23 0.25 -12.45
C PRO A 354 3.50 0.49 -11.65
N GLN A 355 4.06 1.68 -11.79
CA GLN A 355 5.23 2.14 -11.04
C GLN A 355 4.79 2.93 -9.81
N TYR A 356 5.57 2.80 -8.74
CA TYR A 356 5.40 3.53 -7.49
C TYR A 356 6.77 3.86 -6.88
N SER A 357 6.76 4.68 -5.82
CA SER A 357 7.94 4.97 -5.00
C SER A 357 7.61 4.65 -3.54
N GLU A 358 8.36 3.73 -2.93
CA GLU A 358 8.06 3.15 -1.62
C GLU A 358 9.33 2.82 -0.84
N GLY A 359 9.45 3.31 0.39
CA GLY A 359 10.55 2.91 1.27
C GLY A 359 10.65 3.71 2.57
N GLY A 360 11.71 3.44 3.32
CA GLY A 360 11.95 4.05 4.63
C GLY A 360 12.18 5.56 4.56
N VAL A 361 11.71 6.27 5.58
CA VAL A 361 11.94 7.72 5.74
C VAL A 361 12.32 8.05 7.18
N TYR A 362 13.08 9.13 7.37
CA TYR A 362 13.22 9.80 8.66
C TYR A 362 12.09 10.80 8.85
N ALA A 363 11.56 10.88 10.07
CA ALA A 363 10.72 11.98 10.51
C ALA A 363 11.58 13.03 11.22
N LEU A 364 11.47 14.28 10.79
CA LEU A 364 12.30 15.40 11.25
C LEU A 364 11.44 16.52 11.83
N ASP A 365 11.89 17.15 12.91
CA ASP A 365 11.31 18.40 13.40
C ASP A 365 11.72 19.62 12.53
N ALA A 366 11.26 20.82 12.91
CA ALA A 366 11.57 22.05 12.18
C ALA A 366 13.05 22.47 12.27
N GLU A 367 13.76 22.00 13.29
CA GLU A 367 15.19 22.19 13.49
C GLU A 367 16.04 21.16 12.72
N GLY A 368 15.42 20.13 12.15
CA GLY A 368 16.07 19.06 11.39
C GLY A 368 16.56 17.89 12.26
N ASN A 369 16.14 17.80 13.52
CA ASN A 369 16.44 16.64 14.36
C ASN A 369 15.52 15.48 13.99
N ILE A 370 16.06 14.27 14.00
CA ILE A 370 15.27 13.05 13.85
C ILE A 370 14.42 12.86 15.12
N ILE A 371 13.10 12.73 14.93
CA ILE A 371 12.10 12.52 15.98
C ILE A 371 11.36 11.17 15.83
N GLY A 372 11.71 10.41 14.80
CA GLY A 372 11.12 9.11 14.50
C GLY A 372 11.55 8.60 13.13
N LYS A 373 11.05 7.41 12.81
CA LYS A 373 11.25 6.75 11.51
C LYS A 373 9.92 6.29 10.96
N GLY A 374 9.81 6.19 9.65
CA GLY A 374 8.55 5.90 8.98
C GLY A 374 8.73 5.15 7.68
N PHE A 375 7.66 5.18 6.89
CA PHE A 375 7.62 4.70 5.51
C PHE A 375 6.78 5.67 4.69
N ALA A 376 7.16 5.89 3.43
CA ALA A 376 6.42 6.69 2.47
C ALA A 376 6.17 5.88 1.21
N GLU A 377 4.94 5.97 0.71
CA GLU A 377 4.44 5.36 -0.52
C GLU A 377 3.80 6.46 -1.38
N SER A 378 4.19 6.54 -2.65
CA SER A 378 3.59 7.42 -3.65
C SER A 378 3.29 6.60 -4.90
N VAL A 379 2.01 6.48 -5.28
CA VAL A 379 1.58 5.62 -6.39
C VAL A 379 0.89 6.39 -7.52
N SER A 380 0.95 5.87 -8.74
CA SER A 380 0.29 6.43 -9.93
C SER A 380 0.75 7.85 -10.33
N TYR A 381 2.00 8.21 -10.02
CA TYR A 381 2.63 9.41 -10.59
C TYR A 381 3.15 9.18 -12.01
N ALA A 382 3.43 7.93 -12.41
CA ALA A 382 3.95 7.58 -13.73
C ALA A 382 2.85 7.07 -14.66
N ASP A 383 2.94 7.43 -15.95
CA ASP A 383 2.15 6.78 -17.00
C ASP A 383 2.88 5.51 -17.41
N THR A 384 2.33 4.37 -17.00
CA THR A 384 2.91 3.05 -17.27
C THR A 384 2.07 2.23 -18.23
N ALA A 385 1.18 2.86 -19.02
CA ALA A 385 0.31 2.14 -19.95
C ALA A 385 1.14 1.32 -20.97
N GLU A 386 2.23 1.89 -21.46
CA GLU A 386 3.14 1.21 -22.39
C GLU A 386 3.83 0.00 -21.74
N ASN A 387 4.37 0.18 -20.52
CA ASN A 387 4.96 -0.89 -19.72
C ASN A 387 3.97 -2.05 -19.50
N ALA A 388 2.74 -1.73 -19.07
CA ALA A 388 1.71 -2.74 -18.81
C ALA A 388 1.36 -3.53 -20.08
N LEU A 389 1.21 -2.85 -21.22
CA LEU A 389 0.94 -3.51 -22.51
C LEU A 389 2.12 -4.40 -22.94
N ALA A 390 3.35 -3.91 -22.82
CA ALA A 390 4.54 -4.66 -23.18
C ALA A 390 4.69 -5.96 -22.36
N ILE A 391 4.45 -5.90 -21.05
CA ILE A 391 4.48 -7.07 -20.16
C ILE A 391 3.44 -8.13 -20.59
N THR A 392 2.28 -7.69 -21.08
CA THR A 392 1.24 -8.60 -21.60
C THR A 392 1.48 -9.09 -23.04
N GLY A 393 2.55 -8.62 -23.70
CA GLY A 393 2.83 -8.92 -25.10
C GLY A 393 1.92 -8.21 -26.10
N LEU A 394 1.18 -7.19 -25.66
CA LEU A 394 0.32 -6.37 -26.51
C LEU A 394 1.10 -5.19 -27.09
N PRO A 395 0.88 -4.81 -28.36
CA PRO A 395 1.54 -3.65 -28.93
C PRO A 395 1.01 -2.35 -28.33
N TYR A 396 1.85 -1.33 -28.28
CA TYR A 396 1.42 0.02 -27.93
C TYR A 396 0.96 0.79 -29.18
N ASN A 397 -0.29 1.24 -29.18
CA ASN A 397 -0.84 2.20 -30.13
C ASN A 397 -2.05 2.90 -29.50
N GLU A 398 -2.51 3.99 -30.13
CA GLU A 398 -3.58 4.83 -29.59
C GLU A 398 -4.92 4.08 -29.44
N GLU A 399 -5.24 3.15 -30.34
CA GLU A 399 -6.47 2.36 -30.27
C GLU A 399 -6.48 1.45 -29.03
N ILE A 400 -5.37 0.77 -28.76
CA ILE A 400 -5.22 -0.09 -27.58
C ILE A 400 -5.15 0.76 -26.32
N ARG A 401 -4.44 1.88 -26.34
CA ARG A 401 -4.39 2.83 -25.21
C ARG A 401 -5.78 3.30 -24.84
N GLN A 402 -6.59 3.70 -25.82
CA GLN A 402 -7.97 4.11 -25.61
C GLN A 402 -8.83 2.96 -25.04
N ALA A 403 -8.56 1.72 -25.44
CA ALA A 403 -9.24 0.54 -24.89
C ALA A 403 -8.92 0.25 -23.40
N LEU A 404 -7.84 0.83 -22.86
CA LEU A 404 -7.51 0.76 -21.43
C LEU A 404 -8.26 1.80 -20.59
N GLU A 405 -8.80 2.85 -21.22
CA GLU A 405 -9.55 3.88 -20.51
C GLU A 405 -10.87 3.32 -19.97
N SER A 406 -11.27 3.81 -18.79
CA SER A 406 -12.57 3.44 -18.24
C SER A 406 -13.69 3.91 -19.17
N PRO A 407 -14.63 3.04 -19.55
CA PRO A 407 -15.72 3.43 -20.45
C PRO A 407 -16.55 4.55 -19.81
N SER A 408 -16.78 5.62 -20.57
CA SER A 408 -17.69 6.69 -20.20
C SER A 408 -19.08 6.46 -20.77
N ILE A 409 -20.12 6.85 -20.04
CA ILE A 409 -21.50 6.85 -20.54
C ILE A 409 -21.86 8.22 -21.09
N SER A 410 -22.80 8.26 -22.04
CA SER A 410 -23.23 9.51 -22.68
C SER A 410 -23.92 10.46 -21.69
N ASP A 411 -23.89 11.76 -21.96
CA ASP A 411 -24.60 12.75 -21.13
C ASP A 411 -26.12 12.50 -21.08
N PHE A 412 -26.68 11.93 -22.14
CA PHE A 412 -28.09 11.53 -22.18
C PHE A 412 -28.37 10.35 -21.23
N ASP A 413 -27.49 9.35 -21.20
CA ASP A 413 -27.60 8.23 -20.26
C ASP A 413 -27.39 8.70 -18.82
N LYS A 414 -26.44 9.62 -18.58
CA LYS A 414 -26.26 10.27 -17.27
C LYS A 414 -27.53 10.96 -16.81
N LEU A 415 -28.20 11.69 -17.70
CA LEU A 415 -29.49 12.34 -17.41
C LEU A 415 -30.59 11.33 -17.07
N ILE A 416 -30.73 10.25 -17.85
CA ILE A 416 -31.70 9.18 -17.57
C ILE A 416 -31.46 8.57 -16.20
N ILE A 417 -30.21 8.23 -15.89
CA ILE A 417 -29.81 7.67 -14.60
C ILE A 417 -30.07 8.67 -13.47
N GLY A 418 -29.73 9.95 -13.66
CA GLY A 418 -29.99 11.00 -12.68
C GLY A 418 -31.47 11.14 -12.33
N ILE A 419 -32.36 11.11 -13.34
CA ILE A 419 -33.81 11.12 -13.13
C ILE A 419 -34.27 9.87 -12.38
N TYR A 420 -33.74 8.70 -12.75
CA TYR A 420 -34.07 7.45 -12.08
C TYR A 420 -33.64 7.44 -10.61
N LEU A 421 -32.44 7.92 -10.28
CA LEU A 421 -31.92 8.03 -8.92
C LEU A 421 -32.69 9.07 -8.09
N ALA A 422 -33.18 10.15 -8.73
CA ALA A 422 -33.99 11.18 -8.07
C ALA A 422 -35.43 10.72 -7.76
N TRP A 423 -35.86 9.56 -8.25
CA TRP A 423 -37.17 9.02 -7.91
C TRP A 423 -37.23 8.68 -6.41
N PRO A 424 -38.27 9.11 -5.66
CA PRO A 424 -38.28 9.00 -4.19
C PRO A 424 -37.97 7.61 -3.65
N GLU A 425 -38.53 6.55 -4.24
CA GLU A 425 -38.27 5.17 -3.80
C GLU A 425 -36.81 4.73 -4.00
N ASN A 426 -36.16 5.22 -5.06
CA ASN A 426 -34.76 4.89 -5.34
C ASN A 426 -33.82 5.71 -4.47
N GLN A 427 -34.17 6.97 -4.22
CA GLN A 427 -33.47 7.81 -3.26
C GLN A 427 -33.54 7.24 -1.85
N GLU A 428 -34.70 6.77 -1.41
CA GLU A 428 -34.87 6.12 -0.10
C GLU A 428 -34.05 4.83 0.00
N LYS A 429 -34.05 3.99 -1.05
CA LYS A 429 -33.21 2.79 -1.10
C LYS A 429 -31.72 3.13 -1.07
N LEU A 430 -31.29 4.14 -1.82
CA LEU A 430 -29.89 4.56 -1.86
C LEU A 430 -29.46 5.14 -0.51
N ILE A 431 -30.29 6.00 0.10
CA ILE A 431 -30.05 6.51 1.46
C ILE A 431 -29.96 5.34 2.43
N LYS A 432 -30.89 4.39 2.40
CA LYS A 432 -30.86 3.21 3.28
C LYS A 432 -29.59 2.39 3.09
N LEU A 433 -29.19 2.13 1.84
CA LEU A 433 -27.93 1.46 1.53
C LEU A 433 -26.72 2.21 2.08
N VAL A 434 -26.82 3.54 2.17
CA VAL A 434 -25.79 4.45 2.68
C VAL A 434 -25.94 4.74 4.20
N SER A 435 -27.06 4.41 4.83
CA SER A 435 -27.37 4.79 6.22
C SER A 435 -27.48 3.60 7.18
N ASP A 436 -27.83 2.40 6.68
CA ASP A 436 -27.77 1.15 7.46
C ASP A 436 -26.32 0.67 7.66
N MET A 437 -25.34 1.56 7.44
CA MET A 437 -23.91 1.35 7.42
C MET A 437 -23.25 1.80 8.72
#